data_AF-A0A822ALW1-F1
#
_entry.id   AF-A0A822ALW1-F1
#
_cell.length_a   1.000
_cell.length_b   1.000
_cell.length_c   1.000
_cell.angle_alpha   90.00
_cell.angle_beta   90.00
_cell.angle_gamma   90.00
#
_symmetry.space_group_name_H-M   'P 1'
#
loop_
_entity.id
_entity.type
_entity.pdbx_description
1 polymer ?
#
loop_
_entity_poly.entity_id
_entity_poly.type
_entity_poly.pdbx_seq_one_letter_code
_entity_poly.pdbx_strand_id
1 'polypeptide(L)'
;MYPQLSLAVEIFLCAPISTATVERDFSAMNRILTDLRNRLTTEHLEQLMRISIEGPSDLDDDLKDSIINCWKDNGLCMVFSMRTNNNAE
;
A
#
# COMPACT_ATOMS: atom_id res chain seq x y z
N MET A 1 28.51 26.09 -10.19
CA MET A 1 28.71 24.65 -9.95
C MET A 1 27.48 23.92 -10.48
N TYR A 2 27.63 22.82 -11.22
CA TYR A 2 26.64 22.32 -12.20
C TYR A 2 25.30 21.82 -11.61
N PRO A 3 24.18 22.55 -11.78
CA PRO A 3 22.88 22.21 -11.17
C PRO A 3 22.18 21.00 -11.80
N GLN A 4 22.48 20.71 -13.07
CA GLN A 4 21.92 19.56 -13.78
C GLN A 4 22.57 18.24 -13.34
N LEU A 5 23.86 18.29 -12.98
CA LEU A 5 24.59 17.14 -12.48
C LEU A 5 24.12 16.76 -11.07
N SER A 6 23.86 17.74 -10.21
CA SER A 6 23.33 17.49 -8.86
C SER A 6 21.94 16.83 -8.90
N LEU A 7 21.06 17.27 -9.81
CA LEU A 7 19.74 16.66 -9.99
C LEU A 7 19.86 15.19 -10.44
N ALA A 8 20.75 14.90 -11.39
CA ALA A 8 20.95 13.54 -11.88
C ALA A 8 21.48 12.60 -10.78
N VAL A 9 22.40 13.08 -9.95
CA VAL A 9 22.93 12.31 -8.81
C VAL A 9 21.86 12.06 -7.75
N GLU A 10 21.01 13.06 -7.47
CA GLU A 10 19.91 12.92 -6.51
C GLU A 10 18.86 11.89 -6.97
N ILE A 11 18.51 11.90 -8.26
CA ILE A 11 17.63 10.89 -8.86
C ILE A 11 18.28 9.50 -8.80
N PHE A 12 19.58 9.41 -9.09
CA PHE A 12 20.30 8.14 -9.07
C PHE A 12 20.41 7.55 -7.67
N LEU A 13 20.53 8.39 -6.63
CA LEU A 13 20.52 7.97 -5.23
C LEU A 13 19.13 7.56 -4.73
N CYS A 14 18.06 8.06 -5.37
CA CYS A 14 16.69 7.66 -5.07
C CYS A 14 16.35 6.28 -5.67
N ALA A 15 17.05 5.86 -6.72
CA ALA A 15 16.85 4.54 -7.31
C ALA A 15 17.27 3.45 -6.30
N PRO A 16 16.40 2.49 -5.97
CA PRO A 16 16.75 1.40 -5.10
C PRO A 16 17.80 0.51 -5.79
N ILE A 17 19.05 0.55 -5.31
CA ILE A 17 20.14 -0.31 -5.81
C ILE A 17 19.92 -1.78 -5.38
N SER A 18 19.12 -2.00 -4.33
CA SER A 18 18.84 -3.33 -3.79
C SER A 18 17.53 -3.90 -4.31
N THR A 19 17.59 -5.11 -4.90
CA THR A 19 16.42 -5.89 -5.32
C THR A 19 15.62 -6.44 -4.15
N ALA A 20 16.17 -6.43 -2.92
CA ALA A 20 15.55 -7.03 -1.75
C ALA A 20 14.19 -6.41 -1.39
N THR A 21 14.01 -5.11 -1.64
CA THR A 21 12.71 -4.44 -1.43
C THR A 21 11.67 -4.96 -2.43
N VAL A 22 12.05 -5.05 -3.71
CA VAL A 22 11.18 -5.55 -4.77
C VAL A 22 10.81 -7.03 -4.51
N GLU A 23 11.78 -7.86 -4.13
CA GLU A 23 11.54 -9.26 -3.77
C GLU A 23 10.58 -9.41 -2.59
N ARG A 24 10.69 -8.53 -1.58
CA ARG A 24 9.75 -8.49 -0.45
C ARG A 24 8.34 -8.12 -0.91
N ASP A 25 8.21 -7.14 -1.79
CA ASP A 25 6.92 -6.70 -2.31
C ASP A 25 6.25 -7.79 -3.15
N PHE A 26 7.02 -8.51 -3.98
CA PHE A 26 6.51 -9.68 -4.72
C PHE A 26 6.14 -10.85 -3.78
N SER A 27 6.89 -11.04 -2.70
CA SER A 27 6.53 -12.04 -1.69
C SER A 27 5.22 -11.69 -0.99
N ALA A 28 5.01 -10.41 -0.65
CA ALA A 28 3.74 -9.93 -0.11
C ALA A 28 2.59 -10.12 -1.11
N MET A 29 2.82 -9.82 -2.39
CA MET A 29 1.85 -10.04 -3.45
C MET A 29 1.45 -11.51 -3.56
N ASN A 30 2.40 -12.44 -3.53
CA ASN A 30 2.13 -13.88 -3.55
C ASN A 30 1.38 -14.38 -2.30
N ARG A 31 1.52 -13.70 -1.15
CA ARG A 31 0.71 -14.00 0.05
C ARG A 31 -0.74 -13.56 -0.10
N ILE A 32 -0.98 -12.46 -0.81
CA ILE A 32 -2.32 -11.92 -1.06
C ILE A 32 -3.02 -12.72 -2.17
N LEU A 33 -2.32 -12.98 -3.28
CA LEU A 33 -2.75 -13.81 -4.39
C LEU A 33 -2.36 -15.28 -4.13
N THR A 34 -3.14 -15.93 -3.28
CA THR A 34 -3.07 -17.39 -3.12
C THR A 34 -3.81 -18.09 -4.25
N ASP A 35 -3.53 -19.36 -4.51
CA ASP A 35 -4.17 -20.15 -5.57
C ASP A 35 -5.71 -20.13 -5.51
N LEU A 36 -6.29 -20.00 -4.30
CA LEU A 36 -7.73 -19.90 -4.07
C LEU A 36 -8.28 -18.47 -4.30
N ARG A 37 -7.43 -17.44 -4.32
CA ARG A 37 -7.77 -16.01 -4.40
C ARG A 37 -7.28 -15.34 -5.69
N ASN A 38 -7.34 -16.05 -6.82
CA ASN A 38 -6.93 -15.54 -8.14
C ASN A 38 -7.97 -14.67 -8.88
N ARG A 39 -9.10 -14.32 -8.25
CA ARG A 39 -10.15 -13.47 -8.86
C ARG A 39 -10.08 -11.99 -8.43
N LEU A 40 -8.98 -11.57 -7.82
CA LEU A 40 -8.83 -10.20 -7.36
C LEU A 40 -8.57 -9.27 -8.56
N THR A 41 -9.31 -8.16 -8.66
CA THR A 41 -9.02 -7.12 -9.66
C THR A 41 -7.72 -6.40 -9.31
N THR A 42 -7.11 -5.76 -10.29
CA THR A 42 -5.85 -5.02 -10.10
C THR A 42 -5.98 -3.91 -9.06
N GLU A 43 -7.09 -3.17 -9.05
CA GLU A 43 -7.38 -2.14 -8.04
C GLU A 43 -7.44 -2.72 -6.63
N HIS A 44 -8.10 -3.87 -6.47
CA HIS A 44 -8.22 -4.50 -5.16
C HIS A 44 -6.87 -5.06 -4.68
N LEU A 45 -6.04 -5.55 -5.60
CA LEU A 45 -4.70 -6.01 -5.28
C LEU A 45 -3.81 -4.86 -4.80
N GLU A 46 -3.85 -3.71 -5.48
CA GLU A 46 -3.10 -2.52 -5.11
C GLU A 46 -3.45 -2.05 -3.69
N GLN A 47 -4.73 -2.00 -3.37
CA GLN A 47 -5.18 -1.57 -2.04
C GLN A 47 -4.76 -2.55 -0.94
N LEU A 48 -4.85 -3.86 -1.18
CA LEU A 48 -4.38 -4.86 -0.21
C LEU A 48 -2.85 -4.85 -0.06
N MET A 49 -2.11 -4.66 -1.15
CA MET A 49 -0.66 -4.47 -1.12
C MET A 49 -0.29 -3.26 -0.28
N ARG A 50 -1.00 -2.14 -0.47
CA ARG A 50 -0.80 -0.91 0.30
C ARG A 50 -1.05 -1.10 1.79
N ILE A 51 -2.14 -1.79 2.15
CA ILE A 51 -2.42 -2.15 3.55
C ILE A 51 -1.34 -3.09 4.09
N SER A 52 -0.86 -4.06 3.30
CA SER A 52 0.18 -5.00 3.74
C SER A 52 1.53 -4.34 3.97
N ILE A 53 1.85 -3.25 3.27
CA ILE A 53 3.14 -2.56 3.35
C ILE A 53 3.09 -1.41 4.36
N GLU A 54 2.05 -0.58 4.31
CA GLU A 54 1.91 0.66 5.10
C GLU A 54 0.99 0.51 6.32
N GLY A 55 0.26 -0.61 6.44
CA GLY A 55 -0.73 -0.81 7.48
C GLY A 55 -0.14 -1.00 8.88
N PRO A 56 -0.86 -0.59 9.93
CA PRO A 56 -0.45 -0.83 11.30
C PRO A 56 -0.36 -2.35 11.59
N SER A 57 0.68 -2.76 12.32
CA SER A 57 0.92 -4.17 12.68
C SER A 57 -0.17 -4.73 13.59
N ASP A 58 -0.68 -3.90 14.49
CA ASP A 58 -1.69 -4.24 15.49
C ASP A 58 -2.88 -3.32 15.28
N LEU A 59 -3.94 -3.91 14.73
CA LEU A 59 -5.26 -3.29 14.67
C LEU A 59 -6.08 -3.84 15.84
N ASP A 60 -6.67 -2.92 16.59
CA ASP A 60 -7.70 -3.24 17.57
C ASP A 60 -8.88 -3.94 16.89
N ASP A 61 -9.49 -4.91 17.57
CA ASP A 61 -10.51 -5.76 16.95
C ASP A 61 -11.77 -4.96 16.59
N ASP A 62 -12.13 -3.95 17.39
CA ASP A 62 -13.25 -3.04 17.09
C ASP A 62 -12.98 -2.20 15.83
N LEU A 63 -11.71 -1.83 15.61
CA LEU A 63 -11.29 -1.11 14.41
C LEU A 63 -11.30 -2.01 13.17
N LYS A 64 -10.89 -3.29 13.30
CA LYS A 64 -10.98 -4.27 12.21
C LYS A 64 -12.42 -4.45 11.76
N ASP A 65 -13.34 -4.63 12.70
CA ASP A 65 -14.75 -4.84 12.38
C ASP A 65 -15.36 -3.60 11.73
N SER A 66 -14.98 -2.41 12.18
CA SER A 66 -15.38 -1.15 11.56
C SER A 66 -14.88 -1.03 10.11
N ILE A 67 -13.63 -1.40 9.82
CA ILE A 67 -13.06 -1.40 8.47
C ILE A 67 -13.75 -2.44 7.58
N ILE A 68 -14.00 -3.65 8.11
CA ILE A 68 -14.67 -4.74 7.38
C ILE A 68 -16.11 -4.35 7.03
N ASN A 69 -16.85 -3.73 7.96
CA ASN A 69 -18.22 -3.29 7.72
C ASN A 69 -18.25 -2.12 6.71
N CYS A 70 -17.34 -1.15 6.84
CA CYS A 70 -17.16 -0.08 5.86
C CYS A 70 -16.91 -0.62 4.45
N TRP A 71 -16.08 -1.67 4.34
CA TRP A 71 -15.77 -2.36 3.08
C TRP A 71 -16.98 -3.09 2.48
N LYS A 72 -17.80 -3.74 3.32
CA LYS A 72 -19.02 -4.43 2.89
C LYS A 72 -20.07 -3.44 2.36
N ASP A 73 -20.20 -2.28 2.99
CA ASP A 73 -21.26 -1.31 2.70
C ASP A 73 -20.93 -0.40 1.50
N ASN A 74 -19.67 -0.03 1.30
CA ASN A 74 -19.25 0.93 0.28
C ASN A 74 -18.49 0.31 -0.90
N GLY A 75 -18.23 -1.01 -0.86
CA GLY A 75 -17.21 -1.62 -1.71
C GLY A 75 -15.81 -1.10 -1.38
N LEU A 76 -14.78 -1.63 -2.06
CA LEU A 76 -13.36 -1.44 -1.74
C LEU A 76 -12.84 0.02 -1.66
N CYS A 77 -13.64 1.02 -1.98
CA CYS A 77 -13.16 2.33 -2.43
C CYS A 77 -12.84 3.36 -1.33
N MET A 78 -13.00 3.10 -0.02
CA MET A 78 -12.94 4.19 0.98
C MET A 78 -12.13 3.99 2.26
N VAL A 79 -11.37 2.90 2.45
CA VAL A 79 -10.62 2.72 3.71
C VAL A 79 -9.55 3.81 3.93
N PHE A 80 -8.98 4.37 2.85
CA PHE A 80 -7.97 5.44 2.94
C PHE A 80 -8.47 6.86 2.66
N SER A 81 -9.64 7.02 2.03
CA SER A 81 -10.22 8.35 1.76
C SER A 81 -10.64 9.06 3.07
N MET A 82 -10.91 8.32 4.14
CA MET A 82 -11.22 8.93 5.44
C MET A 82 -10.04 9.64 6.12
N ARG A 83 -8.78 9.36 5.73
CA ARG A 83 -7.62 9.99 6.36
C ARG A 83 -7.28 11.38 5.81
N THR A 84 -7.89 11.81 4.71
CA THR A 84 -7.66 13.16 4.14
C THR A 84 -8.59 14.23 4.71
N ASN A 85 -9.62 13.86 5.49
CA ASN A 85 -10.60 14.83 6.04
C ASN A 85 -10.37 15.23 7.50
N ASN A 86 -9.42 14.61 8.21
CA ASN A 86 -9.18 14.88 9.63
C ASN A 86 -7.93 15.76 9.92
N ASN A 87 -7.33 16.37 8.89
CA ASN A 87 -6.22 17.31 9.05
C ASN A 87 -6.60 18.74 8.63
N ALA A 88 -7.88 19.07 8.68
CA ALA A 88 -8.42 20.40 8.41
C ALA A 88 -9.14 20.97 9.64
N GLU A 89 -8.52 20.86 10.82
CA GLU A 89 -8.80 21.68 12.01
C GLU A 89 -7.48 22.03 12.71
#